data_AF-X1EZG7-F1
#
_entry.id   AF-X1EZG7-F1
#
_cell.length_a   1.000
_cell.length_b   1.000
_cell.length_c   1.000
_cell.angle_alpha   90.00
_cell.angle_beta   90.00
_cell.angle_gamma   90.00
#
_symmetry.space_group_name_H-M   'P 1'
#
loop_
_entity.id
_entity.type
_entity.pdbx_description
1 polymer ?
#
loop_
_entity_poly.entity_id
_entity_poly.type
_entity_poly.pdbx_seq_one_letter_code
_entity_poly.pdbx_strand_id
1 'polypeptide(L)' 'MNKTKQTEQKEIGRIKLGDTQDLVVSIVDDEKVDLRIFLNTDSYKGPTKRGVRFYLFDDNWTEFKKLIEKVDKVYEELA' A
#
# COMPACT_ATOMS: atom_id res chain seq x y z
N MET A 1 -31.66 11.77 2.14
CA MET A 1 -30.46 11.24 1.44
C MET A 1 -29.32 11.22 2.43
N ASN A 2 -28.89 10.04 2.90
CA ASN A 2 -27.65 9.93 3.67
C ASN A 2 -26.49 10.19 2.72
N LYS A 3 -25.70 11.24 2.96
CA LYS A 3 -24.42 11.43 2.28
C LYS A 3 -23.48 10.33 2.76
N THR A 4 -23.16 9.37 1.92
CA THR A 4 -22.12 8.37 2.20
C THR A 4 -20.81 9.13 2.46
N LYS A 5 -20.18 8.93 3.62
CA LYS A 5 -18.88 9.53 3.95
C LYS A 5 -17.90 9.08 2.86
N GLN A 6 -17.35 10.02 2.10
CA GLN A 6 -16.36 9.72 1.08
C GLN A 6 -15.09 9.28 1.80
N THR A 7 -14.60 8.09 1.50
CA THR A 7 -13.34 7.58 2.04
C THR A 7 -12.20 8.51 1.63
N GLU A 8 -11.46 9.03 2.60
CA GLU A 8 -10.30 9.86 2.33
C GLU A 8 -9.08 8.95 2.14
N GLN A 9 -8.39 9.11 1.01
CA GLN A 9 -7.19 8.35 0.70
C GLN A 9 -6.04 9.30 0.40
N LYS A 10 -4.95 9.14 1.17
CA LYS A 10 -3.73 9.91 1.04
C LYS A 10 -2.59 9.01 0.60
N GLU A 11 -2.12 9.17 -0.62
CA GLU A 11 -0.91 8.49 -1.09
C GLU A 11 0.32 8.96 -0.30
N ILE A 12 1.13 8.02 0.15
CA ILE A 12 2.39 8.28 0.88
C ILE A 12 3.58 8.14 -0.06
N GLY A 13 3.53 7.17 -0.97
CA GLY A 13 4.58 6.96 -1.95
C GLY A 13 4.26 5.80 -2.88
N ARG A 14 5.14 5.61 -3.86
CA ARG A 14 5.03 4.55 -4.87
C ARG A 14 6.40 4.08 -5.33
N ILE A 15 6.48 2.81 -5.72
CA ILE A 15 7.65 2.24 -6.39
C ILE A 15 7.22 1.61 -7.71
N LYS A 16 8.05 1.75 -8.74
CA LYS A 16 7.81 1.15 -10.05
C LYS A 16 8.19 -0.34 -10.00
N LEU A 17 7.27 -1.22 -10.37
CA LEU A 17 7.51 -2.66 -10.48
C LEU A 17 7.78 -3.10 -11.92
N GLY A 18 7.35 -2.30 -12.89
CA GLY A 18 7.55 -2.52 -14.31
C GLY A 18 6.94 -1.38 -15.12
N ASP A 19 6.87 -1.50 -16.44
CA ASP A 19 6.44 -0.39 -17.30
C ASP A 19 5.00 0.08 -17.08
N THR A 20 4.13 -0.84 -16.65
CA THR A 20 2.70 -0.59 -16.49
C THR A 20 2.20 -0.77 -15.07
N GLN A 21 3.08 -1.09 -14.11
CA GLN A 21 2.70 -1.41 -12.73
C GLN A 21 3.56 -0.66 -11.72
N ASP A 22 2.86 0.00 -10.79
CA ASP A 22 3.45 0.57 -9.58
C ASP A 22 2.89 -0.17 -8.35
N LEU A 23 3.68 -0.31 -7.29
CA LEU A 23 3.16 -0.55 -5.95
C LEU A 23 2.97 0.80 -5.27
N VAL A 24 1.75 1.11 -4.86
CA VAL A 24 1.39 2.36 -4.20
C VAL A 24 1.06 2.09 -2.73
N VAL A 25 1.58 2.92 -1.84
CA VAL A 25 1.28 2.92 -0.40
C VAL A 25 0.44 4.15 -0.09
N SER A 26 -0.69 3.96 0.58
CA SER A 26 -1.60 5.04 0.99
C SER A 26 -2.10 4.86 2.43
N ILE A 27 -2.46 5.97 3.07
CA ILE A 27 -3.27 5.98 4.29
C ILE A 27 -4.73 6.21 3.91
N VAL A 28 -5.64 5.42 4.50
CA VAL A 28 -7.08 5.47 4.23
C VAL A 28 -7.83 5.79 5.52
N ASP A 29 -8.65 6.84 5.48
CA ASP A 29 -9.43 7.39 6.60
C ASP A 29 -8.60 7.65 7.87
N ASP A 30 -7.30 7.95 7.72
CA ASP A 30 -6.32 8.08 8.81
C ASP A 30 -6.20 6.86 9.75
N GLU A 31 -6.71 5.70 9.32
CA GLU A 31 -6.84 4.51 10.15
C GLU A 31 -6.15 3.28 9.59
N LYS A 32 -5.95 3.23 8.27
CA LYS A 32 -5.51 2.02 7.57
C LYS A 32 -4.35 2.33 6.66
N VAL A 33 -3.45 1.38 6.49
CA VAL A 33 -2.46 1.40 5.43
C VAL A 33 -2.92 0.47 4.30
N ASP A 34 -2.87 0.97 3.07
CA ASP A 34 -3.20 0.24 1.84
C ASP A 34 -1.95 0.15 0.97
N LEU A 35 -1.48 -1.07 0.71
CA LEU A 35 -0.42 -1.36 -0.24
C LEU A 35 -1.04 -2.07 -1.44
N ARG A 36 -1.03 -1.42 -2.60
CA ARG A 36 -1.84 -1.88 -3.74
C ARG A 36 -1.12 -1.69 -5.06
N ILE A 37 -1.30 -2.65 -5.95
CA ILE A 37 -0.83 -2.53 -7.32
C ILE A 37 -1.70 -1.51 -8.05
N PHE A 38 -1.07 -0.49 -8.61
CA PHE A 38 -1.67 0.50 -9.48
C PHE A 38 -1.24 0.20 -10.92
N LEU A 39 -2.22 0.07 -11.80
CA LEU A 39 -1.96 -0.09 -13.23
C LEU A 39 -1.96 1.26 -13.92
N ASN A 40 -1.04 1.42 -14.87
CA ASN A 40 -0.96 2.58 -15.75
C ASN A 40 -0.80 2.06 -17.18
N THR A 41 -1.92 1.70 -17.79
CA THR A 41 -2.03 1.22 -19.18
C THR A 41 -2.95 2.16 -19.96
N ASP A 42 -2.94 2.07 -21.29
CA ASP A 42 -3.80 2.90 -22.14
C ASP A 42 -5.30 2.63 -21.91
N SER A 43 -5.66 1.39 -21.57
CA SER A 43 -7.05 0.98 -21.36
C SER A 43 -7.53 1.13 -19.91
N TYR A 44 -6.61 1.18 -18.94
CA TYR A 44 -6.94 1.30 -17.52
C TYR A 44 -5.81 1.96 -16.72
N LYS A 45 -6.21 2.96 -15.93
CA LYS A 45 -5.35 3.66 -14.98
C LYS A 45 -6.00 3.70 -13.61
N GLY A 46 -5.47 2.95 -12.64
CA GLY A 46 -6.09 2.88 -11.33
C GLY A 46 -5.62 1.74 -10.42
N PRO A 47 -6.13 1.71 -9.18
CA PRO A 47 -5.83 0.67 -8.20
C PRO A 47 -6.50 -0.67 -8.57
N THR A 48 -5.73 -1.75 -8.54
CA THR A 48 -6.27 -3.09 -8.77
C THR A 48 -6.79 -3.75 -7.48
N LYS A 49 -7.45 -4.90 -7.63
CA LYS A 49 -7.80 -5.75 -6.48
C LYS A 49 -6.59 -6.41 -5.80
N ARG A 50 -5.41 -6.40 -6.44
CA ARG A 50 -4.17 -6.97 -5.90
C ARG A 50 -3.53 -5.99 -4.91
N GLY A 51 -3.63 -6.30 -3.63
CA GLY A 51 -3.06 -5.51 -2.56
C GLY A 51 -3.48 -6.02 -1.19
N VAL A 52 -2.88 -5.45 -0.15
CA VAL A 52 -3.22 -5.72 1.24
C VAL A 52 -3.63 -4.42 1.92
N ARG A 53 -4.60 -4.51 2.82
CA ARG A 53 -5.06 -3.41 3.65
C ARG A 53 -5.20 -3.90 5.08
N PHE A 54 -4.62 -3.17 6.01
CA PHE A 54 -4.75 -3.46 7.43
C PHE A 54 -4.84 -2.17 8.22
N TYR A 55 -5.39 -2.28 9.43
CA TYR A 55 -5.52 -1.16 10.35
C TYR A 55 -4.15 -0.76 10.90
N LEU A 56 -3.97 0.51 11.23
CA LEU A 56 -2.76 1.02 11.86
C LEU A 56 -2.68 0.69 13.35
N PHE A 57 -3.81 0.32 13.97
CA PHE A 57 -3.95 -0.05 15.38
C PHE A 57 -3.81 -1.57 15.60
N ASP A 58 -3.96 -2.01 16.85
CA ASP A 58 -3.78 -3.41 17.32
C ASP A 58 -2.41 -3.98 16.94
N ASP A 59 -1.36 -3.18 17.09
CA ASP A 59 0.04 -3.52 16.77
C ASP A 59 0.32 -3.93 15.31
N ASN A 60 -0.69 -3.94 14.43
CA ASN A 60 -0.55 -4.34 13.03
C ASN A 60 0.55 -3.55 12.30
N TRP A 61 0.59 -2.23 12.48
CA TRP A 61 1.63 -1.40 11.88
C TRP A 61 3.01 -1.69 12.47
N THR A 62 3.09 -1.87 13.79
CA THR A 62 4.34 -2.16 14.49
C THR A 62 4.92 -3.50 14.02
N GLU A 63 4.10 -4.55 13.95
CA GLU A 63 4.51 -5.87 13.49
C GLU A 63 4.86 -5.89 12.00
N PHE A 64 4.12 -5.15 11.17
CA PHE A 64 4.47 -5.00 9.75
C PHE A 64 5.85 -4.38 9.57
N LYS A 65 6.16 -3.29 10.30
CA LYS A 65 7.51 -2.67 10.25
C LYS A 65 8.60 -3.64 10.65
N LYS A 66 8.42 -4.37 11.76
CA LYS A 66 9.38 -5.41 12.20
C LYS A 66 9.59 -6.48 11.13
N LEU A 67 8.55 -6.85 10.38
CA LEU A 67 8.66 -7.81 9.28
C LEU A 67 9.51 -7.24 8.14
N ILE A 68 9.30 -5.99 7.74
CA ILE A 68 10.10 -5.35 6.69
C ILE A 68 11.57 -5.20 7.12
N GLU A 69 11.83 -4.82 8.39
CA GLU A 69 13.20 -4.79 8.93
C GLU A 69 13.89 -6.17 8.89
N LYS A 70 13.13 -7.25 9.10
CA LYS A 70 13.67 -8.61 8.95
C LYS A 70 13.99 -8.94 7.49
N VAL A 71 13.13 -8.52 6.55
CA VAL A 71 13.39 -8.69 5.11
C VAL A 71 14.66 -7.95 4.70
N ASP A 72 14.85 -6.73 5.21
CA ASP A 72 16.03 -5.91 4.93
C ASP A 72 17.32 -6.59 5.38
N LYS A 73 17.36 -7.12 6.61
CA LYS A 73 18.51 -7.90 7.11
C LYS A 73 18.83 -9.13 6.24
N VAL A 74 17.80 -9.88 5.84
CA VAL A 74 18.00 -11.04 4.96
C VAL A 74 18.53 -10.60 3.60
N TYR A 75 18.08 -9.44 3.09
CA TYR A 75 18.58 -8.89 1.84
C TYR A 75 20.06 -8.48 1.93
N GLU A 76 20.47 -7.83 3.02
CA GLU A 76 21.88 -7.49 3.28
C GLU A 76 22.80 -8.71 3.30
N GLU A 77 22.31 -9.87 3.75
CA GLU A 77 23.07 -11.13 3.75
C GLU A 77 23.17 -11.77 2.35
N LEU A 78 22.27 -11.43 1.43
CA LEU A 78 22.23 -11.96 0.05
C LEU A 78 23.00 -11.08 -0.94
N ALA A 79 23.24 -9.81 -0.62
CA ALA A 79 23.88 -8.81 -1.47
C ALA A 79 25.40 -8.80 -1.31
#